data_AF-A0A6B3EVU6-F1
#
_entry.id   AF-A0A6B3EVU6-F1
#
_cell.length_a   1.000
_cell.length_b   1.000
_cell.length_c   1.000
_cell.angle_alpha   90.00
_cell.angle_beta   90.00
_cell.angle_gamma   90.00
#
_symmetry.space_group_name_H-M   'P 1'
#
loop_
_entity.id
_entity.type
_entity.pdbx_description
1 polymer ?
#
loop_
_entity_poly.entity_id
_entity_poly.type
_entity_poly.pdbx_seq_one_letter_code
_entity_poly.pdbx_strand_id
1 'polypeptide(L)'
;SRRAGINVTMIRVSVFGIAGAFAGAGGLFLASKIATANQGAGTGDLLMNSIAAAVIGGVSLFGGRGRTWHALLGVLVISSIQNGLALEGVASPVQYMITGAVLLATVVIDSVTRKTQKSAGRA
;
A
#
# COMPACT_ATOMS: atom_id res chain seq x y z
N SER A 1 -19.28 -10.92 -15.58
CA SER A 1 -18.13 -11.84 -15.58
C SER A 1 -18.39 -13.06 -16.45
N ARG A 2 -19.44 -13.86 -16.20
CA ARG A 2 -19.74 -15.04 -17.06
C ARG A 2 -20.13 -14.69 -18.51
N ARG A 3 -20.74 -13.51 -18.74
CA ARG A 3 -21.07 -13.00 -20.09
C ARG A 3 -19.86 -12.45 -20.88
N ALA A 4 -18.72 -12.23 -20.22
CA ALA A 4 -17.53 -11.66 -20.86
C ALA A 4 -16.47 -12.73 -21.21
N GLY A 5 -16.75 -14.03 -20.95
CA GLY A 5 -15.80 -15.12 -21.22
C GLY A 5 -14.55 -15.14 -20.32
N ILE A 6 -14.46 -14.25 -19.32
CA ILE A 6 -13.26 -14.10 -18.49
C ILE A 6 -13.21 -15.16 -17.39
N ASN A 7 -12.14 -15.95 -17.36
CA ASN A 7 -11.87 -16.90 -16.29
C ASN A 7 -11.37 -16.17 -15.01
N VAL A 8 -12.31 -15.77 -14.17
CA VAL A 8 -12.03 -15.05 -12.90
C VAL A 8 -11.15 -15.89 -11.97
N THR A 9 -11.29 -17.22 -11.97
CA THR A 9 -10.49 -18.11 -11.14
C THR A 9 -9.02 -18.03 -11.53
N MET A 10 -8.70 -18.13 -12.82
CA MET A 10 -7.32 -18.09 -13.32
C MET A 10 -6.68 -16.72 -13.05
N ILE A 11 -7.43 -15.63 -13.20
CA ILE A 11 -6.95 -14.28 -12.85
C ILE A 11 -6.67 -14.17 -11.36
N ARG A 12 -7.59 -14.62 -10.49
CA ARG A 12 -7.39 -14.57 -9.03
C ARG A 12 -6.15 -15.37 -8.61
N VAL A 13 -5.99 -16.59 -9.13
CA VAL A 13 -4.83 -17.43 -8.84
C VAL A 13 -3.54 -16.75 -9.30
N SER A 14 -3.54 -16.17 -10.50
CA SER A 14 -2.36 -15.47 -11.04
C SER A 14 -1.99 -14.24 -10.20
N VAL A 15 -2.98 -13.44 -9.79
CA VAL A 15 -2.75 -12.25 -8.96
C VAL A 15 -2.21 -12.63 -7.58
N PHE A 16 -2.78 -13.64 -6.94
CA PHE A 16 -2.29 -14.13 -5.64
C PHE A 16 -0.90 -14.76 -5.77
N GLY A 17 -0.63 -15.50 -6.84
CA GLY A 17 0.70 -16.08 -7.10
C GLY A 17 1.77 -15.02 -7.27
N ILE A 18 1.49 -13.97 -8.06
CA ILE A 18 2.40 -12.84 -8.26
C ILE A 18 2.60 -12.07 -6.94
N ALA A 19 1.53 -11.76 -6.22
CA ALA A 19 1.61 -11.06 -4.94
C ALA A 19 2.42 -11.84 -3.90
N GLY A 20 2.22 -13.15 -3.81
CA GLY A 20 2.98 -14.05 -2.94
C GLY A 20 4.46 -14.13 -3.31
N ALA A 21 4.78 -14.18 -4.60
CA ALA A 21 6.17 -14.18 -5.07
C ALA A 21 6.90 -12.88 -4.69
N PHE A 22 6.26 -11.71 -4.87
CA PHE A 22 6.84 -10.43 -4.45
C PHE A 22 6.92 -10.29 -2.93
N ALA A 23 5.93 -10.78 -2.18
CA ALA A 23 5.97 -10.79 -0.72
C ALA A 23 7.12 -11.67 -0.19
N GLY A 24 7.33 -12.85 -0.79
CA GLY A 24 8.45 -13.73 -0.47
C GLY A 24 9.81 -13.09 -0.77
N ALA A 25 9.97 -12.52 -1.96
CA ALA A 25 11.19 -11.81 -2.35
C ALA A 25 11.47 -10.61 -1.43
N GLY A 26 10.46 -9.80 -1.14
CA GLY A 26 10.57 -8.69 -0.19
C GLY A 26 10.92 -9.14 1.23
N GLY A 27 10.34 -10.26 1.67
CA GLY A 27 10.66 -10.89 2.95
C GLY A 27 12.11 -11.35 3.05
N LEU A 28 12.68 -11.88 1.96
CA LEU A 28 14.11 -12.23 1.90
C LEU A 28 15.00 -11.00 2.07
N PHE A 29 14.70 -9.90 1.36
CA PHE A 29 15.45 -8.64 1.52
C PHE A 29 15.34 -8.09 2.95
N LEU A 30 14.16 -8.16 3.56
CA LEU A 30 13.96 -7.71 4.93
C LEU A 30 14.75 -8.59 5.92
N ALA A 31 14.71 -9.92 5.75
CA ALA A 31 15.47 -10.85 6.57
C ALA A 31 16.98 -10.61 6.48
N SER A 32 17.50 -10.36 5.27
CA SER A 32 18.90 -9.98 5.06
C SER A 32 19.27 -8.67 5.77
N LYS A 33 18.33 -7.73 5.89
CA LYS A 33 18.58 -6.42 6.51
C LYS A 33 18.63 -6.48 8.04
N ILE A 34 17.78 -7.30 8.66
CA ILE A 34 17.65 -7.35 10.12
C ILE A 34 18.68 -8.33 10.73
N ALA A 35 19.20 -9.30 9.97
CA ALA A 35 20.20 -10.30 10.37
C ALA A 35 19.86 -11.13 11.63
N THR A 36 18.72 -10.86 12.28
CA THR A 36 18.23 -11.51 13.49
C THR A 36 16.70 -11.47 13.47
N ALA A 37 16.06 -12.64 13.54
CA ALA A 37 14.60 -12.73 13.57
C ALA A 37 14.09 -12.33 14.95
N ASN A 38 13.47 -11.15 15.06
CA ASN A 38 12.81 -10.70 16.28
C ASN A 38 11.29 -10.82 16.10
N GLN A 39 10.53 -11.10 17.16
CA GLN A 39 9.06 -11.30 17.06
C GLN A 39 8.30 -10.08 16.50
N GLY A 40 8.90 -8.89 16.56
CA GLY A 40 8.38 -7.67 15.95
C GLY A 40 8.70 -7.49 14.45
N ALA A 41 9.55 -8.34 13.86
CA ALA A 41 9.96 -8.20 12.46
C ALA A 41 8.75 -8.38 11.52
N GLY A 42 8.45 -7.33 10.74
CA GLY A 42 7.32 -7.34 9.80
C GLY A 42 5.93 -7.17 10.45
N THR A 43 5.86 -6.86 11.75
CA THR A 43 4.58 -6.54 12.42
C THR A 43 4.06 -5.16 12.02
N GLY A 44 2.73 -4.97 12.09
CA GLY A 44 1.99 -3.69 12.10
C GLY A 44 2.37 -2.62 11.06
N ASP A 45 3.55 -2.03 11.23
CA ASP A 45 4.14 -1.00 10.39
C ASP A 45 4.32 -1.44 8.93
N LEU A 46 4.77 -2.67 8.66
CA LEU A 46 4.93 -3.16 7.29
C LEU A 46 3.60 -3.14 6.52
N LEU A 47 2.52 -3.59 7.16
CA LEU A 47 1.17 -3.60 6.58
C LEU A 47 0.65 -2.17 6.39
N MET A 48 0.84 -1.32 7.41
CA MET A 48 0.45 0.10 7.34
C MET A 48 1.13 0.81 6.18
N ASN A 49 2.45 0.69 6.06
CA ASN A 49 3.24 1.36 5.02
C ASN A 49 2.92 0.84 3.63
N SER A 50 2.67 -0.47 3.50
CA SER A 50 2.27 -1.09 2.24
C SER A 50 0.94 -0.52 1.73
N ILE A 51 -0.06 -0.40 2.62
CA ILE A 51 -1.36 0.19 2.27
C ILE A 51 -1.22 1.69 2.04
N ALA A 52 -0.46 2.40 2.87
CA ALA A 52 -0.21 3.84 2.73
C ALA A 52 0.38 4.16 1.36
N ALA A 53 1.44 3.45 0.97
CA ALA A 53 2.09 3.62 -0.32
C ALA A 53 1.15 3.36 -1.51
N ALA A 54 0.32 2.31 -1.44
CA ALA A 54 -0.65 2.01 -2.49
C ALA A 54 -1.71 3.12 -2.63
N VAL A 55 -2.23 3.64 -1.50
CA VAL A 55 -3.28 4.68 -1.49
C VAL A 55 -2.72 6.05 -1.88
N ILE A 56 -1.54 6.43 -1.37
CA ILE A 56 -0.86 7.67 -1.76
C ILE A 56 -0.52 7.65 -3.25
N GLY A 57 -0.12 6.48 -3.77
CA GLY A 57 0.01 6.25 -5.22
C GLY A 57 -1.32 6.26 -5.99
N GLY A 58 -2.48 6.42 -5.35
CA GLY A 58 -3.77 6.45 -6.03
C GLY A 58 -4.22 5.10 -6.60
N VAL A 59 -3.71 3.98 -6.06
CA VAL A 59 -4.19 2.64 -6.40
C VAL A 59 -5.47 2.34 -5.61
N SER A 60 -6.51 1.87 -6.30
CA SER A 60 -7.80 1.56 -5.67
C SER A 60 -7.73 0.28 -4.84
N LEU A 61 -7.98 0.38 -3.53
CA LEU A 61 -8.11 -0.79 -2.65
C LEU A 61 -9.33 -1.66 -2.98
N PHE A 62 -10.39 -1.05 -3.51
CA PHE A 62 -11.61 -1.73 -3.93
C PHE A 62 -11.56 -2.22 -5.39
N GLY A 63 -10.41 -2.05 -6.05
CA GLY A 63 -10.20 -2.44 -7.44
C GLY A 63 -10.83 -1.48 -8.46
N GLY A 64 -10.70 -1.84 -9.74
CA GLY A 64 -11.31 -1.14 -10.87
C GLY A 64 -10.56 0.08 -11.41
N ARG A 65 -9.57 0.63 -10.69
CA ARG A 65 -8.74 1.77 -11.13
C ARG A 65 -7.35 1.77 -10.45
N GLY A 66 -6.34 2.25 -11.18
CA GLY A 66 -4.97 2.38 -10.69
C GLY A 66 -3.94 1.68 -11.60
N ARG A 67 -2.68 2.11 -11.55
CA ARG A 67 -1.55 1.48 -12.25
C ARG A 67 -0.50 1.09 -11.22
N THR A 68 0.12 -0.08 -11.38
CA THR A 68 1.17 -0.57 -10.48
C THR A 68 2.33 0.42 -10.33
N TRP A 69 2.63 1.18 -11.40
CA TRP A 69 3.66 2.22 -11.38
C TRP A 69 3.43 3.30 -10.32
N HIS A 70 2.17 3.69 -10.08
CA HIS A 70 1.91 4.74 -9.10
C HIS A 70 2.14 4.27 -7.66
N ALA A 71 1.98 2.97 -7.37
CA ALA A 71 2.32 2.42 -6.05
C ALA A 71 3.82 2.54 -5.76
N LEU A 72 4.68 2.42 -6.78
CA LEU A 72 6.12 2.64 -6.62
C LEU A 72 6.43 4.09 -6.25
N LEU A 73 5.74 5.06 -6.86
CA LEU A 73 5.85 6.47 -6.47
C LEU A 73 5.37 6.71 -5.04
N GLY A 74 4.26 6.07 -4.64
CA GLY A 74 3.77 6.14 -3.26
C GLY A 74 4.75 5.54 -2.24
N VAL A 75 5.43 4.45 -2.59
CA VAL A 75 6.52 3.88 -1.77
C VAL A 75 7.64 4.91 -1.59
N LEU A 76 8.07 5.58 -2.67
CA LEU A 76 9.12 6.61 -2.57
C LEU A 76 8.73 7.74 -1.62
N VAL A 77 7.47 8.18 -1.63
CA VAL A 77 6.97 9.20 -0.71
C VAL A 77 7.04 8.71 0.75
N ILE A 78 6.48 7.54 1.05
CA ILE A 78 6.49 6.97 2.41
C ILE A 78 7.93 6.74 2.90
N SER A 79 8.79 6.15 2.08
CA SER A 79 10.19 5.93 2.43
C SER A 79 10.95 7.25 2.65
N SER A 80 10.66 8.30 1.88
CA SER A 80 11.28 9.62 2.08
C SER A 80 10.83 10.26 3.40
N ILE A 81 9.54 10.16 3.75
CA ILE A 81 9.02 10.65 5.04
C ILE A 81 9.69 9.90 6.20
N GLN A 82 9.76 8.58 6.13
CA GLN A 82 10.37 7.76 7.20
C GLN A 82 11.85 8.05 7.36
N ASN A 83 12.60 8.10 6.25
CA ASN A 83 14.02 8.42 6.30
C ASN A 83 14.26 9.86 6.80
N GLY A 84 13.44 10.83 6.36
CA GLY A 84 13.53 12.21 6.84
C GLY A 84 13.28 12.33 8.35
N LEU A 85 12.21 11.71 8.85
CA LEU A 85 11.90 11.71 10.29
C LEU A 85 12.96 10.96 11.12
N ALA A 86 13.53 9.89 10.56
CA ALA A 86 14.61 9.15 11.21
C ALA A 86 15.90 9.99 11.29
N LEU A 87 16.24 10.75 10.24
CA LEU A 87 17.39 11.65 10.23
C LEU A 87 17.24 12.81 11.22
N GLU A 88 16.02 13.32 11.40
CA GLU A 88 15.68 14.33 12.41
C GLU A 88 15.67 13.77 13.86
N GLY A 89 15.90 12.46 14.04
CA GLY A 89 15.93 11.84 15.35
C GLY A 89 14.56 11.71 16.04
N VAL A 90 13.47 11.80 15.26
CA VAL A 90 12.11 11.66 15.78
C VAL A 90 11.87 10.24 16.29
N ALA A 91 11.31 10.09 17.50
CA ALA A 91 11.04 8.78 18.08
C ALA A 91 10.04 7.96 17.24
N SER A 92 10.25 6.64 17.12
CA SER A 92 9.38 5.72 16.36
C SER A 92 7.87 5.88 16.60
N PRO A 93 7.37 6.04 17.84
CA PRO A 93 5.93 6.23 18.07
C PRO A 93 5.37 7.44 17.31
N VAL A 94 6.13 8.53 17.25
CA VAL A 94 5.72 9.75 16.53
C VAL A 94 5.80 9.54 15.02
N GLN A 95 6.80 8.80 14.53
CA GLN A 95 6.87 8.43 13.11
C GLN A 95 5.64 7.63 12.66
N TYR A 96 5.17 6.71 13.50
CA TYR A 96 3.95 5.94 13.22
C TYR A 96 2.69 6.81 13.26
N MET A 97 2.60 7.75 14.21
CA MET A 97 1.49 8.70 14.26
C MET A 97 1.44 9.56 12.98
N ILE A 98 2.58 10.07 12.52
CA ILE A 98 2.67 10.88 11.30
C ILE A 98 2.30 10.04 10.07
N THR A 99 2.88 8.85 9.94
CA THR A 99 2.60 7.97 8.80
C THR A 99 1.12 7.55 8.75
N GLY A 100 0.55 7.23 9.91
CA GLY A 100 -0.88 6.94 10.05
C GLY A 100 -1.77 8.14 9.72
N ALA A 101 -1.38 9.35 10.14
CA ALA A 101 -2.10 10.58 9.80
C ALA A 101 -2.09 10.85 8.29
N VAL A 102 -0.96 10.63 7.62
CA VAL A 102 -0.84 10.76 6.16
C VAL A 102 -1.72 9.74 5.44
N LEU A 103 -1.72 8.48 5.89
CA LEU A 103 -2.63 7.44 5.37
C LEU A 103 -4.10 7.85 5.55
N LEU A 104 -4.48 8.32 6.75
CA LEU A 104 -5.86 8.74 7.01
C LEU A 104 -6.27 9.91 6.11
N ALA A 105 -5.42 10.93 5.97
CA ALA A 105 -5.69 12.07 5.11
C ALA A 105 -5.91 11.65 3.65
N THR A 106 -5.04 10.79 3.12
CA THR A 106 -5.16 10.30 1.74
C THR A 106 -6.39 9.42 1.52
N VAL A 107 -6.70 8.51 2.45
CA VAL A 107 -7.93 7.69 2.38
C VAL A 107 -9.18 8.56 2.44
N VAL A 108 -9.21 9.58 3.31
CA VAL A 108 -10.35 10.50 3.41
C VAL A 108 -10.55 11.25 2.09
N ILE A 109 -9.50 11.83 1.52
CA ILE A 109 -9.55 12.52 0.21
C ILE A 109 -10.06 11.58 -0.89
N ASP A 110 -9.52 10.36 -0.97
CA ASP A 110 -9.93 9.36 -1.96
C ASP A 110 -11.40 8.98 -1.78
N SER A 111 -11.86 8.81 -0.53
CA SER A 111 -13.24 8.45 -0.21
C SER A 111 -14.25 9.55 -0.58
N VAL A 112 -13.93 10.82 -0.32
CA VAL A 112 -14.77 11.98 -0.62
C VAL A 112 -14.85 12.18 -2.13
N THR A 113 -13.70 12.15 -2.81
CA THR A 113 -13.62 12.32 -4.26
C THR A 113 -14.43 11.25 -5.00
N ARG A 114 -14.40 9.99 -4.52
CA ARG A 114 -15.20 8.90 -5.09
C ARG A 114 -16.70 9.08 -4.93
N LYS A 115 -17.17 9.61 -3.79
CA LYS A 115 -18.61 9.89 -3.57
C LYS A 115 -19.13 10.89 -4.61
N THR A 116 -18.35 11.93 -4.89
CA THR A 116 -18.70 12.95 -5.90
C THR A 116 -18.80 12.37 -7.31
N GLN A 117 -17.88 11.47 -7.69
CA GLN A 117 -17.87 10.82 -9.01
C GLN A 117 -19.05 9.85 -9.23
N LYS A 118 -19.50 9.12 -8.18
CA LYS A 118 -20.69 8.26 -8.27
C LYS A 118 -21.99 9.06 -8.42
N SER A 119 -22.03 10.30 -7.93
CA SER A 119 -23.18 11.20 -8.10
C SER A 119 -23.22 11.84 -9.49
N ALA A 120 -22.06 12.15 -10.09
CA ALA A 120 -21.98 12.74 -11.42
C ALA A 120 -22.32 11.75 -12.56
N GLY A 121 -22.01 10.45 -12.41
CA GLY A 121 -22.34 9.42 -13.40
C GLY A 121 -23.80 8.93 -13.38
N ARG A 122 -24.68 9.61 -12.63
CA ARG A 122 -26.12 9.33 -12.54
C ARG A 122 -26.99 10.44 -13.16
N ALA A 123 -26.38 11.45 -13.78
CA ALA A 123 -27.05 12.47 -14.57
C ALA A 123 -26.94 12.16 -16.05
#